data_AF-A0A1A6BK64-F1
#
_entry.id   AF-A0A1A6BK64-F1
#
_cell.length_a   1.000
_cell.length_b   1.000
_cell.length_c   1.000
_cell.angle_alpha   90.00
_cell.angle_beta   90.00
_cell.angle_gamma   90.00
#
_symmetry.space_group_name_H-M   'P 1'
#
loop_
_entity.id
_entity.type
_entity.pdbx_description
1 polymer ?
#
loop_
_entity_poly.entity_id
_entity_poly.type
_entity_poly.pdbx_seq_one_letter_code
_entity_poly.pdbx_strand_id
1 'polypeptide(L)'
;MLAVLAAMTERDLVEHRTRFGPGRQRLSPVMRLVEADQSRIAAERRTREAEQDRRDAEAAAAMARSEAQQSARAATAAREQARAAQEEAARKEVARADERAAAQRALEQLRGELDQARADAAAAAAVAREQLSAAEARTAERAAERTAEREAAQQQLEEVRAELARVRADAEAEVAAARARAEAAEARAEQRIAERAAERATAEQAVHEVRGELDRVRADAAAEVAAARGQASGEIEAARQGAHAQVARAQADAADAVAGAHAQVEQVRAEAQAEIERVRGDALAEIAAVREQADAAIAATRQAAHDEVARARADAEYARQVAAVPVASPGLLTIPVPPAAVRGHTGRIEEALAAVCQLDGVLEAGGGAELAAGLLDVGLVRDLVATVAEQQARGLSQELRDLPSRYSALGQAEAAAGYARAAASAYGALLQRITAAAEQLARRVDGADTEVVALVTGMLGEHPWRRR
;
A
#
# COMPACT_ATOMS: atom_id res chain seq x y z
N MET A 1 11.35 -226.96 -82.18
CA MET A 1 10.03 -227.28 -81.60
C MET A 1 9.43 -228.43 -82.37
N LEU A 2 9.63 -229.65 -81.86
CA LEU A 2 9.23 -230.91 -82.50
C LEU A 2 8.27 -231.72 -81.60
N ALA A 3 7.55 -231.10 -80.66
CA ALA A 3 6.83 -231.85 -79.62
C ALA A 3 5.52 -231.22 -79.11
N VAL A 4 4.78 -230.46 -79.94
CA VAL A 4 3.42 -229.97 -79.61
C VAL A 4 2.39 -230.27 -80.72
N LEU A 5 2.78 -230.93 -81.81
CA LEU A 5 1.92 -231.13 -82.99
C LEU A 5 0.89 -232.28 -82.89
N ALA A 6 0.75 -232.96 -81.75
CA ALA A 6 -0.07 -234.19 -81.64
C ALA A 6 -1.44 -234.04 -80.94
N ALA A 7 -1.84 -232.84 -80.49
CA ALA A 7 -3.09 -232.64 -79.73
C ALA A 7 -3.92 -231.41 -80.15
N MET A 8 -3.66 -230.81 -81.32
CA MET A 8 -4.34 -229.59 -81.78
C MET A 8 -5.56 -229.90 -82.65
N THR A 9 -6.65 -229.19 -82.40
CA THR A 9 -7.93 -229.32 -83.11
C THR A 9 -7.93 -228.56 -84.44
N GLU A 10 -8.86 -228.88 -85.34
CA GLU A 10 -8.93 -228.32 -86.71
C GLU A 10 -9.00 -226.77 -86.75
N ARG A 11 -9.51 -226.14 -85.69
CA ARG A 11 -9.54 -224.67 -85.52
C ARG A 11 -8.16 -224.10 -85.14
N ASP A 12 -7.40 -224.80 -84.32
CA ASP A 12 -6.08 -224.35 -83.87
C ASP A 12 -5.02 -224.46 -85.00
N LEU A 13 -5.22 -225.36 -85.97
CA LEU A 13 -4.40 -225.47 -87.18
C LEU A 13 -4.60 -224.27 -88.13
N VAL A 14 -5.77 -223.63 -88.13
CA VAL A 14 -6.04 -222.43 -88.94
C VAL A 14 -5.41 -221.19 -88.31
N GLU A 15 -5.46 -221.05 -86.97
CA GLU A 15 -4.87 -219.91 -86.27
C GLU A 15 -3.32 -219.95 -86.27
N HIS A 16 -2.73 -221.16 -86.26
CA HIS A 16 -1.29 -221.32 -86.46
C HIS A 16 -0.87 -220.91 -87.90
N ARG A 17 -1.74 -221.09 -88.90
CA ARG A 17 -1.47 -220.69 -90.29
C ARG A 17 -1.64 -219.18 -90.54
N THR A 18 -2.51 -218.49 -89.81
CA THR A 18 -2.63 -217.02 -89.88
C THR A 18 -1.50 -216.30 -89.15
N ARG A 19 -0.93 -216.87 -88.07
CA ARG A 19 0.11 -216.19 -87.28
C ARG A 19 1.54 -216.36 -87.84
N PHE A 20 1.84 -217.45 -88.53
CA PHE A 20 3.21 -217.77 -88.94
C PHE A 20 3.50 -217.75 -90.44
N GLY A 21 2.50 -217.44 -91.29
CA GLY A 21 2.68 -217.23 -92.72
C GLY A 21 3.18 -218.46 -93.49
N PRO A 22 3.11 -218.47 -94.83
CA PRO A 22 3.65 -219.57 -95.62
C PRO A 22 5.17 -219.67 -95.45
N GLY A 23 5.67 -220.90 -95.29
CA GLY A 23 7.08 -221.20 -95.11
C GLY A 23 7.95 -220.54 -96.18
N ARG A 24 9.02 -219.87 -95.72
CA ARG A 24 10.00 -219.15 -96.53
C ARG A 24 10.45 -220.03 -97.71
N GLN A 25 10.08 -219.60 -98.93
CA GLN A 25 10.64 -220.13 -100.17
C GLN A 25 12.16 -220.09 -100.08
N ARG A 26 12.81 -221.15 -100.56
CA ARG A 26 14.27 -221.17 -100.72
C ARG A 26 14.65 -220.07 -101.72
N LEU A 27 14.98 -218.91 -101.18
CA LEU A 27 15.40 -217.75 -101.95
C LEU A 27 16.68 -218.08 -102.71
N SER A 28 16.58 -217.97 -104.04
CA SER A 28 17.69 -218.07 -104.99
C SER A 28 18.87 -217.20 -104.53
N PRO A 29 20.14 -217.61 -104.75
CA PRO A 29 21.33 -216.85 -104.36
C PRO A 29 21.31 -215.36 -104.75
N VAL A 30 20.58 -214.97 -105.80
CA VAL A 30 20.49 -213.58 -106.29
C VAL A 30 19.62 -212.70 -105.38
N MET A 31 18.56 -213.24 -104.74
CA MET A 31 17.66 -212.43 -103.89
C MET A 31 18.28 -212.07 -102.53
N ARG A 32 19.22 -212.89 -102.01
CA ARG A 32 19.96 -212.57 -100.77
C ARG A 32 20.88 -211.36 -100.91
N LEU A 33 21.31 -211.03 -102.13
CA LEU A 33 22.18 -209.88 -102.39
C LEU A 33 21.40 -208.56 -102.38
N VAL A 34 20.15 -208.59 -102.87
CA VAL A 34 19.25 -207.43 -102.90
C VAL A 34 18.78 -207.05 -101.49
N GLU A 35 18.48 -208.05 -100.65
CA GLU A 35 18.06 -207.80 -99.26
C GLU A 35 19.21 -207.21 -98.41
N ALA A 36 20.44 -207.69 -98.60
CA ALA A 36 21.62 -207.12 -97.95
C ALA A 36 21.86 -205.65 -98.33
N ASP A 37 21.65 -205.28 -99.60
CA ASP A 37 21.87 -203.91 -100.06
C ASP A 37 20.77 -202.94 -99.58
N GLN A 38 19.51 -203.40 -99.49
CA GLN A 38 18.44 -202.61 -98.87
C GLN A 38 18.71 -202.32 -97.38
N SER A 39 19.22 -203.30 -96.63
CA SER A 39 19.58 -203.08 -95.21
C SER A 39 20.75 -202.09 -95.04
N ARG A 40 21.70 -202.05 -95.99
CA ARG A 40 22.79 -201.06 -95.98
C ARG A 40 22.26 -199.64 -96.18
N ILE A 41 21.39 -199.43 -97.17
CA ILE A 41 20.80 -198.12 -97.46
C ILE A 41 19.96 -197.60 -96.26
N ALA A 42 19.23 -198.48 -95.58
CA ALA A 42 18.46 -198.11 -94.39
C ALA A 42 19.37 -197.70 -93.22
N ALA A 43 20.50 -198.39 -93.02
CA ALA A 43 21.48 -198.03 -92.00
C ALA A 43 22.14 -196.68 -92.31
N GLU A 44 22.56 -196.44 -93.56
CA GLU A 44 23.15 -195.16 -93.97
C GLU A 44 22.18 -193.99 -93.81
N ARG A 45 20.88 -194.18 -94.11
CA ARG A 45 19.85 -193.16 -93.84
C ARG A 45 19.75 -192.83 -92.35
N ARG A 46 19.71 -193.84 -91.48
CA ARG A 46 19.64 -193.61 -90.02
C ARG A 46 20.87 -192.89 -89.47
N THR A 47 22.07 -193.20 -89.98
CA THR A 47 23.29 -192.51 -89.56
C THR A 47 23.26 -191.04 -89.97
N ARG A 48 22.80 -190.74 -91.19
CA ARG A 48 22.65 -189.34 -91.65
C ARG A 48 21.59 -188.58 -90.84
N GLU A 49 20.48 -189.22 -90.51
CA GLU A 49 19.40 -188.64 -89.71
C GLU A 49 19.90 -188.34 -88.27
N ALA A 50 20.63 -189.28 -87.65
CA ALA A 50 21.23 -189.05 -86.33
C ALA A 50 22.31 -187.96 -86.34
N GLU A 51 23.11 -187.84 -87.41
CA GLU A 51 24.06 -186.74 -87.57
C GLU A 51 23.36 -185.39 -87.77
N GLN A 52 22.25 -185.37 -88.51
CA GLN A 52 21.42 -184.19 -88.68
C GLN A 52 20.82 -183.74 -87.35
N ASP A 53 20.20 -184.66 -86.60
CA ASP A 53 19.63 -184.40 -85.27
C ASP A 53 20.69 -183.88 -84.29
N ARG A 54 21.92 -184.42 -84.34
CA ARG A 54 23.03 -183.93 -83.52
C ARG A 54 23.39 -182.48 -83.86
N ARG A 55 23.46 -182.14 -85.15
CA ARG A 55 23.74 -180.77 -85.61
C ARG A 55 22.61 -179.82 -85.21
N ASP A 56 21.37 -180.25 -85.31
CA ASP A 56 20.20 -179.45 -84.93
C ASP A 56 20.17 -179.23 -83.41
N ALA A 57 20.50 -180.23 -82.61
CA ALA A 57 20.65 -180.10 -81.16
C ALA A 57 21.81 -179.17 -80.77
N GLU A 58 22.96 -179.26 -81.45
CA GLU A 58 24.10 -178.36 -81.26
C GLU A 58 23.74 -176.91 -81.63
N ALA A 59 22.99 -176.70 -82.72
CA ALA A 59 22.50 -175.39 -83.15
C ALA A 59 21.49 -174.82 -82.14
N ALA A 60 20.54 -175.61 -81.65
CA ALA A 60 19.59 -175.21 -80.62
C ALA A 60 20.31 -174.83 -79.31
N ALA A 61 21.30 -175.62 -78.89
CA ALA A 61 22.11 -175.30 -77.70
C ALA A 61 22.97 -174.04 -77.89
N ALA A 62 23.47 -173.79 -79.10
CA ALA A 62 24.19 -172.56 -79.43
C ALA A 62 23.26 -171.33 -79.40
N MET A 63 22.05 -171.43 -79.96
CA MET A 63 21.03 -170.37 -79.89
C MET A 63 20.61 -170.08 -78.46
N ALA A 64 20.28 -171.11 -77.67
CA ALA A 64 19.93 -170.95 -76.25
C ALA A 64 21.05 -170.30 -75.43
N ARG A 65 22.33 -170.63 -75.71
CA ARG A 65 23.46 -169.96 -75.07
C ARG A 65 23.60 -168.51 -75.51
N SER A 66 23.40 -168.21 -76.78
CA SER A 66 23.40 -166.83 -77.29
C SER A 66 22.29 -166.00 -76.65
N GLU A 67 21.06 -166.53 -76.57
CA GLU A 67 19.91 -165.88 -75.93
C GLU A 67 20.12 -165.70 -74.42
N ALA A 68 20.69 -166.70 -73.74
CA ALA A 68 21.03 -166.59 -72.32
C ALA A 68 22.12 -165.53 -72.07
N GLN A 69 23.14 -165.47 -72.95
CA GLN A 69 24.16 -164.42 -72.88
C GLN A 69 23.60 -163.03 -73.19
N GLN A 70 22.70 -162.91 -74.17
CA GLN A 70 22.02 -161.65 -74.49
C GLN A 70 21.13 -161.20 -73.33
N SER A 71 20.39 -162.13 -72.72
CA SER A 71 19.55 -161.86 -71.56
C SER A 71 20.38 -161.51 -70.31
N ALA A 72 21.52 -162.16 -70.10
CA ALA A 72 22.46 -161.79 -69.06
C ALA A 72 23.02 -160.37 -69.27
N ARG A 73 23.42 -160.02 -70.51
CA ARG A 73 23.87 -158.67 -70.87
C ARG A 73 22.77 -157.62 -70.72
N ALA A 74 21.55 -157.95 -71.13
CA ALA A 74 20.40 -157.06 -70.96
C ALA A 74 20.08 -156.85 -69.47
N ALA A 75 20.16 -157.91 -68.66
CA ALA A 75 19.97 -157.82 -67.22
C ALA A 75 21.08 -157.02 -66.52
N THR A 76 22.35 -157.16 -66.92
CA THR A 76 23.43 -156.33 -66.38
C THR A 76 23.28 -154.87 -66.80
N ALA A 77 22.97 -154.60 -68.07
CA ALA A 77 22.72 -153.24 -68.55
C ALA A 77 21.52 -152.59 -67.82
N ALA A 78 20.43 -153.33 -67.61
CA ALA A 78 19.27 -152.85 -66.86
C ALA A 78 19.62 -152.57 -65.38
N ARG A 79 20.46 -153.41 -64.76
CA ARG A 79 20.95 -153.18 -63.38
C ARG A 79 21.86 -151.96 -63.28
N GLU A 80 22.74 -151.75 -64.26
CA GLU A 80 23.61 -150.57 -64.32
C GLU A 80 22.79 -149.29 -64.54
N GLN A 81 21.80 -149.32 -65.44
CA GLN A 81 20.85 -148.22 -65.63
C GLN A 81 20.04 -147.93 -64.35
N ALA A 82 19.58 -148.97 -63.65
CA ALA A 82 18.87 -148.80 -62.38
C ALA A 82 19.77 -148.18 -61.29
N ARG A 83 21.05 -148.57 -61.21
CA ARG A 83 22.01 -147.96 -60.28
C ARG A 83 22.30 -146.51 -60.63
N ALA A 84 22.53 -146.19 -61.90
CA ALA A 84 22.75 -144.82 -62.35
C ALA A 84 21.52 -143.92 -62.05
N ALA A 85 20.30 -144.42 -62.31
CA ALA A 85 19.07 -143.72 -61.98
C ALA A 85 18.89 -143.54 -60.46
N GLN A 86 19.26 -144.54 -59.64
CA GLN A 86 19.25 -144.42 -58.18
C GLN A 86 20.26 -143.39 -57.67
N GLU A 87 21.48 -143.37 -58.21
CA GLU A 87 22.49 -142.37 -57.87
C GLU A 87 22.05 -140.96 -58.28
N GLU A 88 21.47 -140.80 -59.47
CA GLU A 88 20.94 -139.51 -59.93
C GLU A 88 19.74 -139.05 -59.08
N ALA A 89 18.84 -139.97 -58.71
CA ALA A 89 17.74 -139.68 -57.79
C ALA A 89 18.25 -139.27 -56.41
N ALA A 90 19.25 -139.97 -55.87
CA ALA A 90 19.88 -139.63 -54.59
C ALA A 90 20.54 -138.23 -54.64
N ARG A 91 21.26 -137.91 -55.73
CA ARG A 91 21.84 -136.56 -55.92
C ARG A 91 20.76 -135.48 -56.01
N LYS A 92 19.65 -135.74 -56.71
CA LYS A 92 18.52 -134.81 -56.79
C LYS A 92 17.83 -134.62 -55.44
N GLU A 93 17.68 -135.67 -54.64
CA GLU A 93 17.10 -135.55 -53.30
C GLU A 93 18.02 -134.78 -52.34
N VAL A 94 19.34 -134.97 -52.40
CA VAL A 94 20.31 -134.15 -51.64
C VAL A 94 20.24 -132.70 -52.08
N ALA A 95 20.26 -132.42 -53.40
CA ALA A 95 20.15 -131.05 -53.91
C ALA A 95 18.83 -130.36 -53.48
N ARG A 96 17.70 -131.08 -53.53
CA ARG A 96 16.40 -130.57 -53.03
C ARG A 96 16.42 -130.35 -51.52
N ALA A 97 17.10 -131.20 -50.75
CA ALA A 97 17.25 -131.04 -49.31
C ALA A 97 18.09 -129.78 -48.99
N ASP A 98 19.18 -129.56 -49.71
CA ASP A 98 20.02 -128.36 -49.59
C ASP A 98 19.27 -127.09 -49.99
N GLU A 99 18.50 -127.12 -51.09
CA GLU A 99 17.62 -126.01 -51.50
C GLU A 99 16.56 -125.70 -50.45
N ARG A 100 15.91 -126.72 -49.86
CA ARG A 100 14.95 -126.53 -48.77
C ARG A 100 15.62 -125.96 -47.52
N ALA A 101 16.80 -126.43 -47.15
CA ALA A 101 17.55 -125.92 -46.01
C ALA A 101 18.04 -124.48 -46.23
N ALA A 102 18.44 -124.12 -47.46
CA ALA A 102 18.78 -122.74 -47.82
C ALA A 102 17.55 -121.83 -47.78
N ALA A 103 16.41 -122.27 -48.32
CA ALA A 103 15.16 -121.53 -48.28
C ALA A 103 14.65 -121.35 -46.84
N GLN A 104 14.77 -122.36 -45.99
CA GLN A 104 14.45 -122.27 -44.56
C GLN A 104 15.33 -121.23 -43.85
N ARG A 105 16.65 -121.29 -44.06
CA ARG A 105 17.59 -120.29 -43.50
C ARG A 105 17.27 -118.87 -43.97
N ALA A 106 16.93 -118.68 -45.25
CA ALA A 106 16.52 -117.38 -45.77
C ALA A 106 15.21 -116.88 -45.15
N LEU A 107 14.22 -117.77 -44.96
CA LEU A 107 12.97 -117.41 -44.28
C LEU A 107 13.19 -117.07 -42.80
N GLU A 108 14.09 -117.77 -42.11
CA GLU A 108 14.46 -117.46 -40.72
C GLU A 108 15.18 -116.12 -40.62
N GLN A 109 16.10 -115.80 -41.54
CA GLN A 109 16.75 -114.49 -41.63
C GLN A 109 15.73 -113.38 -41.87
N LEU A 110 14.84 -113.54 -42.86
CA LEU A 110 13.79 -112.55 -43.14
C LEU A 110 12.83 -112.36 -41.96
N ARG A 111 12.51 -113.43 -41.21
CA ARG A 111 11.72 -113.32 -39.98
C ARG A 111 12.47 -112.53 -38.91
N GLY A 112 13.75 -112.80 -38.71
CA GLY A 112 14.60 -112.06 -37.78
C GLY A 112 14.72 -110.57 -38.14
N GLU A 113 14.95 -110.26 -39.41
CA GLU A 113 14.98 -108.87 -39.91
C GLU A 113 13.64 -108.16 -39.74
N LEU A 114 12.53 -108.86 -39.99
CA LEU A 114 11.18 -108.33 -39.85
C LEU A 114 10.81 -108.10 -38.37
N ASP A 115 11.21 -109.00 -37.47
CA ASP A 115 11.03 -108.81 -36.03
C ASP A 115 11.90 -107.65 -35.51
N GLN A 116 13.14 -107.52 -35.99
CA GLN A 116 14.00 -106.37 -35.70
C GLN A 116 13.38 -105.06 -36.20
N ALA A 117 12.91 -105.02 -37.46
CA ALA A 117 12.26 -103.84 -38.03
C ALA A 117 10.97 -103.47 -37.28
N ARG A 118 10.21 -104.46 -36.79
CA ARG A 118 9.05 -104.24 -35.91
C ARG A 118 9.46 -103.68 -34.55
N ALA A 119 10.54 -104.19 -33.95
CA ALA A 119 11.06 -103.67 -32.69
C ALA A 119 11.55 -102.22 -32.84
N ASP A 120 12.30 -101.93 -33.91
CA ASP A 120 12.80 -100.58 -34.21
C ASP A 120 11.65 -99.60 -34.50
N ALA A 121 10.63 -100.03 -35.26
CA ALA A 121 9.44 -99.23 -35.50
C ALA A 121 8.63 -98.98 -34.22
N ALA A 122 8.52 -99.98 -33.33
CA ALA A 122 7.86 -99.82 -32.04
C ALA A 122 8.63 -98.86 -31.12
N ALA A 123 9.96 -98.94 -31.10
CA ALA A 123 10.82 -98.02 -30.36
C ALA A 123 10.70 -96.59 -30.90
N ALA A 124 10.76 -96.41 -32.23
CA ALA A 124 10.56 -95.11 -32.87
C ALA A 124 9.16 -94.52 -32.58
N ALA A 125 8.12 -95.35 -32.60
CA ALA A 125 6.76 -94.94 -32.24
C ALA A 125 6.64 -94.55 -30.76
N ALA A 126 7.33 -95.25 -29.85
CA ALA A 126 7.36 -94.90 -28.44
C ALA A 126 8.03 -93.53 -28.22
N VAL A 127 9.20 -93.30 -28.85
CA VAL A 127 9.90 -91.99 -28.81
C VAL A 127 9.02 -90.88 -29.40
N ALA A 128 8.36 -91.12 -30.54
CA ALA A 128 7.48 -90.13 -31.15
C ALA A 128 6.26 -89.79 -30.25
N ARG A 129 5.69 -90.77 -29.56
CA ARG A 129 4.61 -90.56 -28.59
C ARG A 129 5.07 -89.78 -27.37
N GLU A 130 6.26 -90.09 -26.85
CA GLU A 130 6.84 -89.34 -25.73
C GLU A 130 7.09 -87.88 -26.13
N GLN A 131 7.68 -87.64 -27.31
CA GLN A 131 7.88 -86.30 -27.85
C GLN A 131 6.57 -85.54 -28.05
N LEU A 132 5.52 -86.21 -28.56
CA LEU A 132 4.19 -85.62 -28.68
C LEU A 132 3.63 -85.25 -27.30
N SER A 133 3.70 -86.15 -26.33
CA SER A 133 3.21 -85.89 -24.97
C SER A 133 3.96 -84.74 -24.29
N ALA A 134 5.29 -84.62 -24.52
CA ALA A 134 6.09 -83.53 -24.01
C ALA A 134 5.76 -82.20 -24.71
N ALA A 135 5.46 -82.23 -26.01
CA ALA A 135 5.01 -81.05 -26.76
C ALA A 135 3.62 -80.58 -26.29
N GLU A 136 2.69 -81.51 -26.09
CA GLU A 136 1.36 -81.26 -25.53
C GLU A 136 1.43 -80.70 -24.10
N ALA A 137 2.32 -81.25 -23.26
CA ALA A 137 2.55 -80.72 -21.91
C ALA A 137 3.06 -79.27 -21.96
N ARG A 138 4.02 -78.96 -22.85
CA ARG A 138 4.53 -77.59 -23.02
C ARG A 138 3.49 -76.61 -23.58
N THR A 139 2.60 -77.07 -24.46
CA THR A 139 1.53 -76.20 -24.98
C THR A 139 0.47 -75.95 -23.91
N ALA A 140 0.15 -76.95 -23.09
CA ALA A 140 -0.72 -76.82 -21.93
C ALA A 140 -0.13 -75.86 -20.87
N GLU A 141 1.16 -76.00 -20.55
CA GLU A 141 1.89 -75.10 -19.64
C GLU A 141 1.85 -73.66 -20.15
N ARG A 142 2.18 -73.41 -21.42
CA ARG A 142 2.10 -72.05 -22.02
C ARG A 142 0.68 -71.50 -22.09
N ALA A 143 -0.34 -72.35 -22.11
CA ALA A 143 -1.73 -71.91 -22.04
C ALA A 143 -2.11 -71.53 -20.60
N ALA A 144 -1.63 -72.29 -19.61
CA ALA A 144 -1.77 -71.97 -18.19
C ALA A 144 -1.03 -70.67 -17.82
N GLU A 145 0.22 -70.49 -18.29
CA GLU A 145 0.98 -69.24 -18.12
C GLU A 145 0.22 -68.04 -18.72
N ARG A 146 -0.25 -68.15 -19.97
CA ARG A 146 -1.01 -67.07 -20.62
C ARG A 146 -2.35 -66.78 -19.94
N THR A 147 -2.98 -67.75 -19.30
CA THR A 147 -4.22 -67.52 -18.54
C THR A 147 -3.92 -66.84 -17.22
N ALA A 148 -2.90 -67.29 -16.48
CA ALA A 148 -2.42 -66.63 -15.27
C ALA A 148 -1.96 -65.18 -15.53
N GLU A 149 -1.21 -64.94 -16.62
CA GLU A 149 -0.80 -63.59 -17.03
C GLU A 149 -2.01 -62.69 -17.33
N ARG A 150 -3.05 -63.22 -18.00
CA ARG A 150 -4.28 -62.46 -18.28
C ARG A 150 -5.07 -62.16 -17.01
N GLU A 151 -5.18 -63.10 -16.09
CA GLU A 151 -5.84 -62.91 -14.79
C GLU A 151 -5.10 -61.86 -13.96
N ALA A 152 -3.77 -61.94 -13.89
CA ALA A 152 -2.94 -60.95 -13.20
C ALA A 152 -3.08 -59.55 -13.84
N ALA A 153 -3.03 -59.46 -15.17
CA ALA A 153 -3.24 -58.20 -15.89
C ALA A 153 -4.64 -57.63 -15.66
N GLN A 154 -5.67 -58.48 -15.61
CA GLN A 154 -7.04 -58.07 -15.31
C GLN A 154 -7.16 -57.54 -13.88
N GLN A 155 -6.58 -58.22 -12.89
CA GLN A 155 -6.56 -57.76 -11.50
C GLN A 155 -5.88 -56.39 -11.37
N GLN A 156 -4.73 -56.20 -12.03
CA GLN A 156 -4.05 -54.91 -12.06
C GLN A 156 -4.89 -53.80 -12.72
N LEU A 157 -5.62 -54.12 -13.80
CA LEU A 157 -6.55 -53.15 -14.41
C LEU A 157 -7.73 -52.81 -13.49
N GLU A 158 -8.26 -53.78 -12.75
CA GLU A 158 -9.32 -53.56 -11.76
C GLU A 158 -8.83 -52.72 -10.58
N GLU A 159 -7.61 -52.96 -10.10
CA GLU A 159 -6.94 -52.15 -9.07
C GLU A 159 -6.78 -50.69 -9.53
N VAL A 160 -6.21 -50.46 -10.72
CA VAL A 160 -6.07 -49.10 -11.29
C VAL A 160 -7.43 -48.42 -11.48
N ARG A 161 -8.47 -49.16 -11.88
CA ARG A 161 -9.84 -48.61 -11.98
C ARG A 161 -10.40 -48.22 -10.62
N ALA A 162 -10.17 -49.03 -9.58
CA ALA A 162 -10.58 -48.72 -8.23
C ALA A 162 -9.84 -47.50 -7.67
N GLU A 163 -8.53 -47.38 -7.92
CA GLU A 163 -7.74 -46.20 -7.57
C GLU A 163 -8.23 -44.95 -8.28
N LEU A 164 -8.49 -45.03 -9.59
CA LEU A 164 -9.06 -43.93 -10.36
C LEU A 164 -10.45 -43.51 -9.82
N ALA A 165 -11.28 -44.46 -9.43
CA ALA A 165 -12.58 -44.18 -8.82
C ALA A 165 -12.43 -43.46 -7.46
N ARG A 166 -11.48 -43.90 -6.63
CA ARG A 166 -11.16 -43.24 -5.35
C ARG A 166 -10.66 -41.81 -5.56
N VAL A 167 -9.67 -41.62 -6.44
CA VAL A 167 -9.12 -40.29 -6.75
C VAL A 167 -10.20 -39.36 -7.30
N ARG A 168 -11.14 -39.85 -8.13
CA ARG A 168 -12.28 -39.05 -8.60
C ARG A 168 -13.21 -38.65 -7.47
N ALA A 169 -13.56 -39.58 -6.57
CA ALA A 169 -14.41 -39.28 -5.43
C ALA A 169 -13.74 -38.27 -4.47
N ASP A 170 -12.45 -38.42 -4.21
CA ASP A 170 -11.67 -37.49 -3.38
C ASP A 170 -11.59 -36.11 -4.04
N ALA A 171 -11.37 -36.04 -5.35
CA ALA A 171 -11.36 -34.78 -6.08
C ALA A 171 -12.73 -34.09 -6.08
N GLU A 172 -13.82 -34.84 -6.25
CA GLU A 172 -15.19 -34.31 -6.15
C GLU A 172 -15.49 -33.79 -4.74
N ALA A 173 -15.05 -34.50 -3.69
CA ALA A 173 -15.18 -34.08 -2.30
C ALA A 173 -14.38 -32.79 -2.01
N GLU A 174 -13.14 -32.69 -2.49
CA GLU A 174 -12.32 -31.47 -2.36
C GLU A 174 -12.93 -30.29 -3.12
N VAL A 175 -13.47 -30.51 -4.33
CA VAL A 175 -14.17 -29.46 -5.08
C VAL A 175 -15.43 -29.01 -4.35
N ALA A 176 -16.21 -29.93 -3.77
CA ALA A 176 -17.38 -29.59 -2.96
C ALA A 176 -17.00 -28.80 -1.70
N ALA A 177 -15.93 -29.21 -1.00
CA ALA A 177 -15.42 -28.51 0.17
C ALA A 177 -14.90 -27.11 -0.17
N ALA A 178 -14.20 -26.95 -1.30
CA ALA A 178 -13.73 -25.65 -1.78
C ALA A 178 -14.89 -24.71 -2.13
N ARG A 179 -15.94 -25.22 -2.79
CA ARG A 179 -17.16 -24.44 -3.08
C ARG A 179 -17.86 -23.99 -1.80
N ALA A 180 -18.05 -24.89 -0.83
CA ALA A 180 -18.65 -24.54 0.45
C ALA A 180 -17.83 -23.48 1.22
N ARG A 181 -16.49 -23.55 1.16
CA ARG A 181 -15.60 -22.51 1.74
C ARG A 181 -15.76 -21.17 1.03
N ALA A 182 -15.90 -21.17 -0.29
CA ALA A 182 -16.12 -19.96 -1.08
C ALA A 182 -17.47 -19.30 -0.74
N GLU A 183 -18.56 -20.08 -0.72
CA GLU A 183 -19.90 -19.61 -0.33
C GLU A 183 -19.92 -19.05 1.10
N ALA A 184 -19.24 -19.73 2.05
CA ALA A 184 -19.12 -19.24 3.41
C ALA A 184 -18.31 -17.93 3.50
N ALA A 185 -17.28 -17.77 2.67
CA ALA A 185 -16.49 -16.54 2.62
C ALA A 185 -17.27 -15.38 1.99
N GLU A 186 -18.05 -15.65 0.94
CA GLU A 186 -18.97 -14.67 0.32
C GLU A 186 -20.04 -14.22 1.32
N ALA A 187 -20.71 -15.15 2.00
CA ALA A 187 -21.69 -14.83 3.04
C ALA A 187 -21.10 -13.95 4.17
N ARG A 188 -19.85 -14.22 4.58
CA ARG A 188 -19.14 -13.37 5.56
C ARG A 188 -18.76 -12.00 4.99
N ALA A 189 -18.44 -11.92 3.71
CA ALA A 189 -18.17 -10.64 3.06
C ALA A 189 -19.44 -9.78 2.98
N GLU A 190 -20.57 -10.37 2.59
CA GLU A 190 -21.88 -9.72 2.59
C GLU A 190 -22.29 -9.26 4.00
N GLN A 191 -22.12 -10.12 5.00
CA GLN A 191 -22.36 -9.76 6.40
C GLN A 191 -21.54 -8.53 6.81
N ARG A 192 -20.24 -8.49 6.51
CA ARG A 192 -19.39 -7.32 6.83
C ARG A 192 -19.81 -6.05 6.09
N ILE A 193 -20.31 -6.17 4.86
CA ILE A 193 -20.84 -5.02 4.11
C ILE A 193 -22.11 -4.51 4.82
N ALA A 194 -23.01 -5.41 5.23
CA ALA A 194 -24.22 -5.05 5.96
C ALA A 194 -23.90 -4.41 7.33
N GLU A 195 -22.95 -4.98 8.09
CA GLU A 195 -22.47 -4.43 9.36
C GLU A 195 -21.90 -3.02 9.18
N ARG A 196 -21.02 -2.82 8.19
CA ARG A 196 -20.46 -1.49 7.88
C ARG A 196 -21.52 -0.49 7.42
N ALA A 197 -22.53 -0.94 6.68
CA ALA A 197 -23.64 -0.08 6.27
C ALA A 197 -24.48 0.35 7.48
N ALA A 198 -24.75 -0.56 8.41
CA ALA A 198 -25.43 -0.26 9.66
C ALA A 198 -24.61 0.70 10.55
N GLU A 199 -23.31 0.44 10.73
CA GLU A 199 -22.39 1.34 11.46
C GLU A 199 -22.36 2.74 10.85
N ARG A 200 -22.30 2.86 9.52
CA ARG A 200 -22.36 4.15 8.82
C ARG A 200 -23.68 4.87 9.05
N ALA A 201 -24.80 4.17 8.97
CA ALA A 201 -26.11 4.76 9.23
C ALA A 201 -26.22 5.29 10.67
N THR A 202 -25.73 4.53 11.66
CA THR A 202 -25.69 4.98 13.06
C THR A 202 -24.75 6.18 13.24
N ALA A 203 -23.58 6.17 12.61
CA ALA A 203 -22.65 7.29 12.67
C ALA A 203 -23.21 8.56 12.00
N GLU A 204 -23.88 8.42 10.86
CA GLU A 204 -24.56 9.52 10.17
C GLU A 204 -25.68 10.11 11.03
N GLN A 205 -26.48 9.27 11.68
CA GLN A 205 -27.51 9.72 12.63
C GLN A 205 -26.89 10.50 13.79
N ALA A 206 -25.82 9.98 14.41
CA ALA A 206 -25.13 10.68 15.50
C ALA A 206 -24.58 12.04 15.06
N VAL A 207 -24.04 12.13 13.84
CA VAL A 207 -23.59 13.42 13.27
C VAL A 207 -24.76 14.38 13.04
N HIS A 208 -25.91 13.88 12.57
CA HIS A 208 -27.12 14.70 12.43
C HIS A 208 -27.65 15.20 13.77
N GLU A 209 -27.66 14.36 14.81
CA GLU A 209 -28.04 14.73 16.16
C GLU A 209 -27.13 15.83 16.72
N VAL A 210 -25.80 15.64 16.64
CA VAL A 210 -24.82 16.64 17.08
C VAL A 210 -24.96 17.96 16.32
N ARG A 211 -25.21 17.93 15.00
CA ARG A 211 -25.49 19.15 14.23
C ARG A 211 -26.76 19.85 14.71
N GLY A 212 -27.83 19.10 14.97
CA GLY A 212 -29.07 19.65 15.51
C GLY A 212 -28.92 20.23 16.92
N GLU A 213 -28.07 19.64 17.77
CA GLU A 213 -27.71 20.20 19.07
C GLU A 213 -26.87 21.47 18.95
N LEU A 214 -25.87 21.47 18.05
CA LEU A 214 -25.04 22.65 17.78
C LEU A 214 -25.88 23.83 17.28
N ASP A 215 -26.83 23.58 16.38
CA ASP A 215 -27.73 24.61 15.87
C ASP A 215 -28.67 25.13 16.97
N ARG A 216 -29.15 24.28 17.87
CA ARG A 216 -29.89 24.70 19.08
C ARG A 216 -29.03 25.59 19.99
N VAL A 217 -27.82 25.15 20.34
CA VAL A 217 -26.88 25.95 21.16
C VAL A 217 -26.58 27.30 20.52
N ARG A 218 -26.41 27.35 19.19
CA ARG A 218 -26.21 28.61 18.47
C ARG A 218 -27.43 29.52 18.54
N ALA A 219 -28.64 28.98 18.41
CA ALA A 219 -29.87 29.73 18.54
C ALA A 219 -30.06 30.27 19.96
N ASP A 220 -29.84 29.44 20.97
CA ASP A 220 -29.92 29.82 22.39
C ASP A 220 -28.89 30.90 22.73
N ALA A 221 -27.63 30.72 22.31
CA ALA A 221 -26.58 31.72 22.51
C ALA A 221 -26.90 33.04 21.79
N ALA A 222 -27.46 32.99 20.58
CA ALA A 222 -27.90 34.19 19.87
C ALA A 222 -29.04 34.90 20.60
N ALA A 223 -29.98 34.15 21.17
CA ALA A 223 -31.07 34.68 21.99
C ALA A 223 -30.56 35.31 23.28
N GLU A 224 -29.62 34.66 23.99
CA GLU A 224 -28.97 35.22 25.18
C GLU A 224 -28.20 36.50 24.87
N VAL A 225 -27.43 36.53 23.77
CA VAL A 225 -26.73 37.75 23.34
C VAL A 225 -27.71 38.87 22.99
N ALA A 226 -28.83 38.55 22.32
CA ALA A 226 -29.88 39.52 22.03
C ALA A 226 -30.54 40.05 23.31
N ALA A 227 -30.83 39.18 24.28
CA ALA A 227 -31.38 39.54 25.58
C ALA A 227 -30.42 40.43 26.37
N ALA A 228 -29.14 40.06 26.47
CA ALA A 228 -28.10 40.84 27.14
C ALA A 228 -27.90 42.21 26.49
N ARG A 229 -27.91 42.30 25.16
CA ARG A 229 -27.86 43.59 24.44
C ARG A 229 -29.11 44.43 24.71
N GLY A 230 -30.28 43.81 24.75
CA GLY A 230 -31.53 44.47 25.11
C GLY A 230 -31.51 45.04 26.53
N GLN A 231 -31.04 44.25 27.51
CA GLN A 231 -30.86 44.69 28.89
C GLN A 231 -29.85 45.84 28.99
N ALA A 232 -28.66 45.70 28.40
CA ALA A 232 -27.64 46.74 28.41
C ALA A 232 -28.15 48.03 27.75
N SER A 233 -28.87 47.94 26.62
CA SER A 233 -29.50 49.11 25.98
C SER A 233 -30.55 49.75 26.89
N GLY A 234 -31.34 48.94 27.61
CA GLY A 234 -32.32 49.43 28.58
C GLY A 234 -31.68 50.14 29.77
N GLU A 235 -30.60 49.59 30.31
CA GLU A 235 -29.81 50.21 31.40
C GLU A 235 -29.16 51.52 30.96
N ILE A 236 -28.60 51.57 29.74
CA ILE A 236 -28.03 52.79 29.17
C ILE A 236 -29.10 53.88 29.02
N GLU A 237 -30.29 53.53 28.51
CA GLU A 237 -31.39 54.50 28.39
C GLU A 237 -31.92 54.95 29.75
N ALA A 238 -32.06 54.03 30.72
CA ALA A 238 -32.43 54.38 32.09
C ALA A 238 -31.39 55.32 32.74
N ALA A 239 -30.09 55.05 32.56
CA ALA A 239 -29.01 55.89 33.04
C ALA A 239 -29.02 57.27 32.37
N ARG A 240 -29.25 57.34 31.05
CA ARG A 240 -29.41 58.61 30.32
C ARG A 240 -30.59 59.41 30.82
N GLN A 241 -31.76 58.79 30.98
CA GLN A 241 -32.95 59.45 31.52
C GLN A 241 -32.71 59.95 32.95
N GLY A 242 -32.06 59.14 33.79
CA GLY A 242 -31.64 59.53 35.13
C GLY A 242 -30.68 60.72 35.12
N ALA A 243 -29.67 60.72 34.26
CA ALA A 243 -28.72 61.81 34.10
C ALA A 243 -29.41 63.09 33.59
N HIS A 244 -30.29 62.99 32.59
CA HIS A 244 -31.09 64.13 32.11
C HIS A 244 -31.97 64.70 33.21
N ALA A 245 -32.61 63.86 34.02
CA ALA A 245 -33.41 64.31 35.17
C ALA A 245 -32.54 65.02 36.22
N GLN A 246 -31.33 64.54 36.49
CA GLN A 246 -30.38 65.21 37.40
C GLN A 246 -29.93 66.56 36.85
N VAL A 247 -29.60 66.64 35.55
CA VAL A 247 -29.25 67.91 34.90
C VAL A 247 -30.40 68.89 34.95
N ALA A 248 -31.63 68.45 34.67
CA ALA A 248 -32.83 69.29 34.74
C ALA A 248 -33.08 69.81 36.17
N ARG A 249 -32.90 68.96 37.19
CA ARG A 249 -32.95 69.38 38.60
C ARG A 249 -31.87 70.39 38.94
N ALA A 250 -30.62 70.12 38.57
CA ALA A 250 -29.52 71.04 38.82
C ALA A 250 -29.72 72.40 38.12
N GLN A 251 -30.30 72.40 36.91
CA GLN A 251 -30.67 73.63 36.20
C GLN A 251 -31.80 74.40 36.90
N ALA A 252 -32.81 73.69 37.40
CA ALA A 252 -33.89 74.30 38.20
C ALA A 252 -33.35 74.88 39.51
N ASP A 253 -32.56 74.12 40.26
CA ASP A 253 -31.92 74.56 41.50
C ASP A 253 -30.99 75.77 41.25
N ALA A 254 -30.25 75.77 40.14
CA ALA A 254 -29.41 76.91 39.74
C ALA A 254 -30.26 78.13 39.36
N ALA A 255 -31.38 77.95 38.66
CA ALA A 255 -32.30 79.04 38.33
C ALA A 255 -32.94 79.64 39.59
N ASP A 256 -33.36 78.79 40.53
CA ASP A 256 -33.91 79.21 41.83
C ASP A 256 -32.84 79.95 42.65
N ALA A 257 -31.59 79.48 42.66
CA ALA A 257 -30.48 80.16 43.32
C ALA A 257 -30.19 81.53 42.68
N VAL A 258 -30.20 81.63 41.35
CA VAL A 258 -30.04 82.89 40.61
C VAL A 258 -31.19 83.84 40.90
N ALA A 259 -32.43 83.36 40.91
CA ALA A 259 -33.60 84.15 41.27
C ALA A 259 -33.53 84.65 42.72
N GLY A 260 -33.10 83.80 43.65
CA GLY A 260 -32.86 84.16 45.04
C GLY A 260 -31.76 85.22 45.19
N ALA A 261 -30.65 85.08 44.45
CA ALA A 261 -29.57 86.06 44.44
C ALA A 261 -30.02 87.40 43.83
N HIS A 262 -30.82 87.39 42.76
CA HIS A 262 -31.41 88.60 42.21
C HIS A 262 -32.36 89.29 43.18
N ALA A 263 -33.21 88.53 43.88
CA ALA A 263 -34.08 89.09 44.92
C ALA A 263 -33.28 89.72 46.06
N GLN A 264 -32.17 89.09 46.48
CA GLN A 264 -31.26 89.66 47.47
C GLN A 264 -30.57 90.94 46.97
N VAL A 265 -30.12 90.96 45.71
CA VAL A 265 -29.51 92.15 45.10
C VAL A 265 -30.51 93.30 45.03
N GLU A 266 -31.75 93.04 44.60
CA GLU A 266 -32.80 94.05 44.56
C GLU A 266 -33.21 94.52 45.96
N GLN A 267 -33.24 93.62 46.95
CA GLN A 267 -33.44 93.99 48.35
C GLN A 267 -32.31 94.91 48.86
N VAL A 268 -31.05 94.51 48.68
CA VAL A 268 -29.87 95.33 49.05
C VAL A 268 -29.90 96.67 48.33
N ARG A 269 -30.31 96.70 47.06
CA ARG A 269 -30.44 97.93 46.28
C ARG A 269 -31.54 98.82 46.83
N ALA A 270 -32.69 98.28 47.21
CA ALA A 270 -33.78 99.03 47.83
C ALA A 270 -33.37 99.58 49.19
N GLU A 271 -32.69 98.78 50.02
CA GLU A 271 -32.12 99.21 51.32
C GLU A 271 -31.09 100.32 51.13
N ALA A 272 -30.17 100.17 50.17
CA ALA A 272 -29.18 101.20 49.84
C ALA A 272 -29.83 102.48 49.29
N GLN A 273 -30.88 102.37 48.47
CA GLN A 273 -31.63 103.51 47.95
C GLN A 273 -32.34 104.26 49.10
N ALA A 274 -32.97 103.54 50.02
CA ALA A 274 -33.59 104.11 51.22
C ALA A 274 -32.55 104.82 52.11
N GLU A 275 -31.37 104.22 52.29
CA GLU A 275 -30.27 104.83 53.04
C GLU A 275 -29.74 106.10 52.35
N ILE A 276 -29.60 106.09 51.02
CA ILE A 276 -29.23 107.28 50.23
C ILE A 276 -30.29 108.38 50.38
N GLU A 277 -31.58 108.04 50.30
CA GLU A 277 -32.67 109.01 50.48
C GLU A 277 -32.68 109.58 51.90
N ARG A 278 -32.41 108.74 52.92
CA ARG A 278 -32.25 109.15 54.31
C ARG A 278 -31.08 110.12 54.47
N VAL A 279 -29.89 109.75 54.00
CA VAL A 279 -28.67 110.59 54.03
C VAL A 279 -28.89 111.90 53.26
N ARG A 280 -29.60 111.86 52.12
CA ARG A 280 -29.92 113.06 51.34
C ARG A 280 -30.92 113.95 52.06
N GLY A 281 -31.90 113.38 52.75
CA GLY A 281 -32.82 114.10 53.64
C GLY A 281 -32.08 114.81 54.77
N ASP A 282 -31.20 114.08 55.46
CA ASP A 282 -30.34 114.60 56.53
C ASP A 282 -29.45 115.74 56.02
N ALA A 283 -28.78 115.55 54.86
CA ALA A 283 -27.93 116.56 54.25
C ALA A 283 -28.71 117.82 53.81
N LEU A 284 -29.94 117.67 53.29
CA LEU A 284 -30.78 118.82 52.95
C LEU A 284 -31.24 119.58 54.20
N ALA A 285 -31.52 118.87 55.29
CA ALA A 285 -31.84 119.49 56.58
C ALA A 285 -30.63 120.25 57.15
N GLU A 286 -29.42 119.68 57.07
CA GLU A 286 -28.19 120.37 57.44
C GLU A 286 -27.93 121.61 56.56
N ILE A 287 -28.09 121.50 55.24
CA ILE A 287 -27.95 122.65 54.32
C ILE A 287 -28.98 123.73 54.64
N ALA A 288 -30.21 123.37 54.97
CA ALA A 288 -31.25 124.32 55.37
C ALA A 288 -30.89 125.03 56.68
N ALA A 289 -30.40 124.28 57.68
CA ALA A 289 -29.92 124.84 58.95
C ALA A 289 -28.71 125.76 58.77
N VAL A 290 -27.75 125.38 57.92
CA VAL A 290 -26.59 126.21 57.56
C VAL A 290 -27.04 127.47 56.81
N ARG A 291 -28.03 127.37 55.91
CA ARG A 291 -28.60 128.53 55.21
C ARG A 291 -29.35 129.46 56.15
N GLU A 292 -30.13 128.95 57.08
CA GLU A 292 -30.81 129.77 58.09
C GLU A 292 -29.80 130.50 58.99
N GLN A 293 -28.72 129.80 59.40
CA GLN A 293 -27.60 130.42 60.10
C GLN A 293 -26.90 131.48 59.25
N ALA A 294 -26.69 131.22 57.95
CA ALA A 294 -26.07 132.16 57.03
C ALA A 294 -26.96 133.39 56.77
N ASP A 295 -28.27 133.21 56.61
CA ASP A 295 -29.23 134.30 56.40
C ASP A 295 -29.40 135.16 57.65
N ALA A 296 -29.39 134.54 58.84
CA ALA A 296 -29.32 135.27 60.11
C ALA A 296 -28.02 136.07 60.24
N ALA A 297 -26.89 135.48 59.82
CA ALA A 297 -25.60 136.18 59.80
C ALA A 297 -25.56 137.33 58.77
N ILE A 298 -26.15 137.14 57.59
CA ILE A 298 -26.26 138.16 56.51
C ILE A 298 -27.18 139.31 56.92
N ALA A 299 -28.30 139.03 57.60
CA ALA A 299 -29.19 140.05 58.13
C ALA A 299 -28.50 140.90 59.21
N ALA A 300 -27.74 140.26 60.11
CA ALA A 300 -26.94 140.95 61.12
C ALA A 300 -25.83 141.82 60.49
N THR A 301 -25.15 141.34 59.44
CA THR A 301 -24.13 142.11 58.73
C THR A 301 -24.71 143.24 57.89
N ARG A 302 -25.91 143.11 57.30
CA ARG A 302 -26.57 144.23 56.58
C ARG A 302 -27.03 145.34 57.50
N GLN A 303 -27.50 145.02 58.70
CA GLN A 303 -27.83 146.03 59.70
C GLN A 303 -26.58 146.77 60.17
N ALA A 304 -25.48 146.04 60.42
CA ALA A 304 -24.19 146.64 60.77
C ALA A 304 -23.59 147.49 59.62
N ALA A 305 -23.72 147.04 58.36
CA ALA A 305 -23.21 147.74 57.19
C ALA A 305 -23.97 149.04 56.88
N HIS A 306 -25.27 149.13 57.20
CA HIS A 306 -26.01 150.38 57.02
C HIS A 306 -25.61 151.45 58.05
N ASP A 307 -25.21 151.05 59.26
CA ASP A 307 -24.69 151.96 60.29
C ASP A 307 -23.22 152.34 60.04
N GLU A 308 -22.44 151.47 59.38
CA GLU A 308 -21.04 151.73 58.98
C GLU A 308 -20.91 152.58 57.70
N VAL A 309 -21.78 152.44 56.71
CA VAL A 309 -21.73 153.22 55.44
C VAL A 309 -22.00 154.73 55.68
N ALA A 310 -22.67 155.10 56.77
CA ALA A 310 -22.81 156.50 57.19
C ALA A 310 -21.51 157.07 57.80
N ARG A 311 -20.62 156.21 58.34
CA ARG A 311 -19.34 156.61 58.95
C ARG A 311 -18.14 156.44 58.00
N ALA A 312 -18.20 155.51 57.05
CA ALA A 312 -17.10 155.14 56.15
C ALA A 312 -16.97 155.99 54.86
N ARG A 313 -17.75 157.07 54.70
CA ARG A 313 -17.44 158.12 53.68
C ARG A 313 -16.43 159.17 54.18
N ALA A 314 -15.96 159.04 55.42
CA ALA A 314 -15.00 159.98 56.01
C ALA A 314 -13.53 159.52 55.95
N ASP A 315 -13.23 158.22 55.82
CA ASP A 315 -11.85 157.72 56.05
C ASP A 315 -11.31 156.84 54.91
N ALA A 316 -10.75 157.50 53.90
CA ALA A 316 -9.52 157.10 53.19
C ALA A 316 -9.46 155.66 52.61
N GLU A 317 -9.39 155.45 51.30
CA GLU A 317 -8.19 155.70 50.47
C GLU A 317 -6.85 155.11 50.97
N TYR A 318 -6.88 154.23 51.97
CA TYR A 318 -5.68 153.52 52.43
C TYR A 318 -5.61 152.08 51.92
N ALA A 319 -4.52 151.81 51.21
CA ALA A 319 -3.97 150.51 50.88
C ALA A 319 -4.70 149.73 49.76
N ARG A 320 -4.17 149.70 48.54
CA ARG A 320 -2.96 148.94 48.14
C ARG A 320 -3.10 147.46 48.55
N GLN A 321 -3.29 146.49 47.66
CA GLN A 321 -2.38 145.94 46.64
C GLN A 321 -2.26 144.40 46.89
N VAL A 322 -1.90 143.65 45.82
CA VAL A 322 -1.26 142.29 45.79
C VAL A 322 -2.25 141.10 45.62
N ALA A 323 -2.41 140.46 44.44
CA ALA A 323 -1.58 139.48 43.68
C ALA A 323 -1.64 138.03 44.25
N ALA A 324 -1.43 136.88 43.57
CA ALA A 324 -1.40 136.41 42.17
C ALA A 324 -1.03 134.88 42.15
N VAL A 325 -1.85 134.01 41.52
CA VAL A 325 -1.52 132.86 40.59
C VAL A 325 -0.77 131.57 41.18
N PRO A 326 -0.46 130.45 40.44
CA PRO A 326 -1.16 129.12 40.40
C PRO A 326 -0.22 127.85 40.41
N VAL A 327 -0.69 126.66 39.93
CA VAL A 327 -0.07 125.66 38.97
C VAL A 327 -0.46 124.17 39.25
N ALA A 328 -0.58 123.38 38.17
CA ALA A 328 -0.98 121.97 38.01
C ALA A 328 0.19 120.94 37.89
N SER A 329 -0.08 119.61 37.91
CA SER A 329 0.66 118.52 37.17
C SER A 329 0.06 117.08 37.30
N PRO A 330 0.32 116.16 36.35
CA PRO A 330 0.04 114.68 36.35
C PRO A 330 1.31 113.78 36.47
N GLY A 331 1.20 112.48 36.85
CA GLY A 331 2.32 111.51 37.08
C GLY A 331 2.36 110.31 36.09
N LEU A 332 3.48 109.72 35.64
CA LEU A 332 4.70 109.07 36.22
C LEU A 332 4.55 107.55 36.54
N LEU A 333 5.28 106.69 35.80
CA LEU A 333 5.41 105.23 36.00
C LEU A 333 6.49 104.92 37.05
N THR A 334 6.25 103.98 37.97
CA THR A 334 7.13 103.72 39.13
C THR A 334 7.57 102.25 39.20
N ILE A 335 8.87 102.00 39.46
CA ILE A 335 9.43 100.67 39.74
C ILE A 335 8.81 100.13 41.05
N PRO A 336 8.32 98.88 41.09
CA PRO A 336 7.70 98.32 42.29
C PRO A 336 8.73 98.11 43.41
N VAL A 337 8.49 98.72 44.57
CA VAL A 337 9.32 98.54 45.78
C VAL A 337 8.82 97.30 46.55
N PRO A 338 9.69 96.36 46.94
CA PRO A 338 9.25 95.18 47.68
C PRO A 338 8.71 95.56 49.07
N PRO A 339 7.61 94.92 49.51
CA PRO A 339 7.12 95.04 50.88
C PRO A 339 8.20 94.67 51.89
N ALA A 340 8.25 95.36 53.04
CA ALA A 340 9.30 95.15 54.06
C ALA A 340 9.43 93.68 54.51
N ALA A 341 8.33 92.92 54.48
CA ALA A 341 8.27 91.52 54.87
C ALA A 341 9.02 90.55 53.93
N VAL A 342 9.35 90.95 52.70
CA VAL A 342 9.98 90.06 51.69
C VAL A 342 11.35 90.55 51.20
N ARG A 343 11.81 91.71 51.69
CA ARG A 343 13.05 92.38 51.24
C ARG A 343 14.33 91.56 51.45
N GLY A 344 14.34 90.63 52.41
CA GLY A 344 15.49 89.78 52.71
C GLY A 344 15.92 88.82 51.59
N HIS A 345 15.03 88.51 50.64
CA HIS A 345 15.30 87.54 49.56
C HIS A 345 15.06 88.09 48.14
N THR A 346 14.91 89.42 47.98
CA THR A 346 14.58 90.07 46.68
C THR A 346 15.75 90.76 45.99
N GLY A 347 16.93 90.84 46.63
CA GLY A 347 18.08 91.61 46.12
C GLY A 347 18.45 91.29 44.66
N ARG A 348 18.48 90.01 44.28
CA ARG A 348 18.76 89.60 42.89
C ARG A 348 17.70 90.04 41.88
N ILE A 349 16.44 90.15 42.29
CA ILE A 349 15.34 90.61 41.44
C ILE A 349 15.43 92.13 41.26
N GLU A 350 15.78 92.85 42.32
CA GLU A 350 15.97 94.30 42.31
C GLU A 350 17.19 94.70 41.47
N GLU A 351 18.30 93.97 41.58
CA GLU A 351 19.48 94.14 40.71
C GLU A 351 19.15 93.92 39.23
N ALA A 352 18.28 92.94 38.93
CA ALA A 352 17.85 92.66 37.56
C ALA A 352 16.94 93.74 36.97
N LEU A 353 16.00 94.24 37.76
CA LEU A 353 15.16 95.37 37.36
C LEU A 353 15.98 96.65 37.21
N ALA A 354 16.95 96.90 38.08
CA ALA A 354 17.82 98.07 38.01
C ALA A 354 18.70 98.05 36.75
N ALA A 355 19.33 96.92 36.41
CA ALA A 355 20.17 96.81 35.21
C ALA A 355 19.36 97.02 33.92
N VAL A 356 18.17 96.44 33.81
CA VAL A 356 17.28 96.63 32.65
C VAL A 356 16.71 98.05 32.60
N CYS A 357 16.39 98.66 33.74
CA CYS A 357 15.93 100.04 33.77
C CYS A 357 17.04 101.04 33.43
N GLN A 358 18.30 100.74 33.77
CA GLN A 358 19.47 101.52 33.35
C GLN A 358 19.71 101.38 31.85
N LEU A 359 19.58 100.17 31.29
CA LEU A 359 19.67 99.96 29.84
C LEU A 359 18.56 100.70 29.08
N ASP A 360 17.31 100.65 29.57
CA ASP A 360 16.18 101.44 29.04
C ASP A 360 16.47 102.95 29.10
N GLY A 361 16.98 103.44 30.24
CA GLY A 361 17.34 104.85 30.41
C GLY A 361 18.46 105.32 29.48
N VAL A 362 19.50 104.49 29.27
CA VAL A 362 20.61 104.81 28.36
C VAL A 362 20.13 104.84 26.90
N LEU A 363 19.26 103.91 26.51
CA LEU A 363 18.71 103.86 25.14
C LEU A 363 17.69 104.97 24.88
N GLU A 364 16.86 105.33 25.85
CA GLU A 364 15.95 106.48 25.78
C GLU A 364 16.72 107.81 25.74
N ALA A 365 17.82 107.94 26.50
CA ALA A 365 18.68 109.12 26.43
C ALA A 365 19.36 109.27 25.05
N GLY A 366 19.67 108.18 24.35
CA GLY A 366 20.13 108.19 22.96
C GLY A 366 19.02 108.35 21.91
N GLY A 367 17.78 107.99 22.24
CA GLY A 367 16.60 108.06 21.37
C GLY A 367 15.81 109.38 21.44
N GLY A 368 15.97 110.17 22.51
CA GLY A 368 15.31 111.47 22.72
C GLY A 368 15.79 112.58 21.78
N ALA A 369 14.91 113.54 21.50
CA ALA A 369 15.07 114.56 20.46
C ALA A 369 16.32 115.49 20.58
N GLU A 370 16.97 115.71 19.42
CA GLU A 370 17.71 116.88 18.92
C GLU A 370 18.86 117.55 19.71
N LEU A 371 19.28 117.08 20.89
CA LEU A 371 20.36 117.76 21.66
C LEU A 371 21.44 116.87 22.34
N ALA A 372 21.66 115.63 21.89
CA ALA A 372 22.80 114.82 22.34
C ALA A 372 23.32 113.83 21.27
N ALA A 373 23.79 114.34 20.13
CA ALA A 373 24.54 113.52 19.17
C ALA A 373 25.87 113.07 19.80
N GLY A 374 26.08 111.75 19.93
CA GLY A 374 27.39 111.15 20.22
C GLY A 374 27.70 110.76 21.68
N LEU A 375 26.68 110.51 22.52
CA LEU A 375 26.88 110.13 23.93
C LEU A 375 26.49 108.70 24.31
N LEU A 376 26.16 107.84 23.34
CA LEU A 376 25.98 106.41 23.61
C LEU A 376 27.35 105.75 23.72
N ASP A 377 27.81 105.54 24.96
CA ASP A 377 28.99 104.74 25.24
C ASP A 377 28.72 103.27 24.90
N VAL A 378 29.19 102.85 23.72
CA VAL A 378 29.04 101.48 23.22
C VAL A 378 29.66 100.46 24.19
N GLY A 379 30.70 100.84 24.94
CA GLY A 379 31.31 100.00 25.98
C GLY A 379 30.35 99.78 27.14
N LEU A 380 29.76 100.87 27.67
CA LEU A 380 28.75 100.80 28.73
C LEU A 380 27.52 99.99 28.30
N VAL A 381 27.02 100.21 27.07
CA VAL A 381 25.89 99.44 26.55
C VAL A 381 26.25 97.97 26.39
N ARG A 382 27.46 97.65 25.91
CA ARG A 382 27.93 96.26 25.81
C ARG A 382 28.01 95.58 27.17
N ASP A 383 28.53 96.27 28.19
CA ASP A 383 28.64 95.74 29.55
C ASP A 383 27.26 95.54 30.21
N LEU A 384 26.34 96.49 30.02
CA LEU A 384 24.95 96.36 30.48
C LEU A 384 24.22 95.23 29.74
N VAL A 385 24.39 95.13 28.42
CA VAL A 385 23.83 94.06 27.60
C VAL A 385 24.36 92.69 28.05
N ALA A 386 25.66 92.57 28.32
CA ALA A 386 26.25 91.33 28.84
C ALA A 386 25.69 90.98 30.23
N THR A 387 25.55 91.97 31.12
CA THR A 387 24.99 91.78 32.48
C THR A 387 23.54 91.28 32.42
N VAL A 388 22.72 91.89 31.55
CA VAL A 388 21.32 91.51 31.35
C VAL A 388 21.21 90.13 30.67
N ALA A 389 22.00 89.88 29.62
CA ALA A 389 21.93 88.65 28.83
C ALA A 389 22.49 87.40 29.54
N GLU A 390 23.67 87.51 30.15
CA GLU A 390 24.38 86.35 30.70
C GLU A 390 24.02 86.05 32.16
N GLN A 391 23.92 87.08 33.01
CA GLN A 391 23.80 86.87 34.47
C GLN A 391 22.37 86.92 34.99
N GLN A 392 21.47 87.70 34.38
CA GLN A 392 20.18 88.01 35.01
C GLN A 392 18.99 87.37 34.30
N ALA A 393 18.96 87.28 32.97
CA ALA A 393 17.79 86.79 32.23
C ALA A 393 17.46 85.29 32.44
N ARG A 394 18.47 84.42 32.56
CA ARG A 394 18.27 82.96 32.74
C ARG A 394 17.88 82.58 34.17
N GLY A 395 18.37 83.31 35.17
CA GLY A 395 18.08 83.06 36.59
C GLY A 395 16.79 83.71 37.08
N LEU A 396 16.41 84.88 36.53
CA LEU A 396 15.30 85.69 37.06
C LEU A 396 13.93 85.00 37.00
N SER A 397 13.64 84.22 35.95
CA SER A 397 12.36 83.48 35.86
C SER A 397 12.23 82.40 36.94
N GLN A 398 13.35 81.75 37.27
CA GLN A 398 13.44 80.76 38.34
C GLN A 398 13.35 81.47 39.71
N GLU A 399 14.11 82.54 39.93
CA GLU A 399 14.08 83.35 41.16
C GLU A 399 12.68 83.91 41.45
N LEU A 400 11.97 84.44 40.45
CA LEU A 400 10.60 84.96 40.61
C LEU A 400 9.56 83.86 40.88
N ARG A 401 9.72 82.67 40.28
CA ARG A 401 8.83 81.53 40.51
C ARG A 401 9.05 80.91 41.90
N ASP A 402 10.30 80.84 42.34
CA ASP A 402 10.69 80.20 43.59
C ASP A 402 10.55 81.16 44.79
N LEU A 403 10.47 82.48 44.56
CA LEU A 403 10.36 83.49 45.63
C LEU A 403 9.24 83.22 46.65
N PRO A 404 7.99 82.87 46.27
CA PRO A 404 6.94 82.56 47.24
C PRO A 404 7.25 81.30 48.07
N SER A 405 7.93 80.32 47.48
CA SER A 405 8.26 79.05 48.13
C SER A 405 9.39 79.16 49.18
N ARG A 406 10.08 80.31 49.23
CA ARG A 406 11.12 80.62 50.24
C ARG A 406 10.52 81.04 51.59
N TYR A 407 9.21 81.28 51.65
CA TYR A 407 8.51 81.71 52.84
C TYR A 407 7.50 80.64 53.27
N SER A 408 7.57 80.23 54.54
CA SER A 408 6.66 79.24 55.12
C SER A 408 5.34 79.85 55.63
N ALA A 409 5.32 81.16 55.88
CA ALA A 409 4.13 81.88 56.33
C ALA A 409 3.26 82.34 55.15
N LEU A 410 1.97 81.98 55.17
CA LEU A 410 1.02 82.21 54.07
C LEU A 410 0.97 83.68 53.62
N GLY A 411 0.87 84.63 54.56
CA GLY A 411 0.82 86.06 54.23
C GLY A 411 2.12 86.62 53.62
N GLN A 412 3.28 86.05 53.96
CA GLN A 412 4.56 86.43 53.34
C GLN A 412 4.72 85.79 51.96
N ALA A 413 4.24 84.55 51.78
CA ALA A 413 4.21 83.88 50.48
C ALA A 413 3.27 84.59 49.49
N GLU A 414 2.11 85.08 49.94
CA GLU A 414 1.19 85.87 49.12
C GLU A 414 1.77 87.24 48.74
N ALA A 415 2.39 87.95 49.70
CA ALA A 415 3.09 89.21 49.42
C ALA A 415 4.27 89.04 48.46
N ALA A 416 5.03 87.95 48.60
CA ALA A 416 6.09 87.56 47.67
C ALA A 416 5.53 87.23 46.27
N ALA A 417 4.40 86.54 46.18
CA ALA A 417 3.73 86.23 44.91
C ALA A 417 3.13 87.48 44.23
N GLY A 418 2.67 88.45 45.02
CA GLY A 418 2.24 89.76 44.54
C GLY A 418 3.40 90.58 43.98
N TYR A 419 4.50 90.68 44.75
CA TYR A 419 5.72 91.37 44.32
C TYR A 419 6.34 90.70 43.08
N ALA A 420 6.43 89.37 43.03
CA ALA A 420 6.98 88.65 41.89
C ALA A 420 6.19 88.91 40.59
N ARG A 421 4.85 89.00 40.67
CA ARG A 421 4.01 89.38 39.52
C ARG A 421 4.24 90.82 39.09
N ALA A 422 4.31 91.76 40.03
CA ALA A 422 4.59 93.17 39.73
C ALA A 422 5.99 93.36 39.11
N ALA A 423 7.01 92.70 39.66
CA ALA A 423 8.38 92.70 39.15
C ALA A 423 8.47 92.07 37.74
N ALA A 424 7.81 90.93 37.51
CA ALA A 424 7.75 90.31 36.18
C ALA A 424 7.08 91.23 35.14
N SER A 425 6.00 91.91 35.53
CA SER A 425 5.31 92.85 34.64
C SER A 425 6.15 94.09 34.34
N ALA A 426 6.84 94.65 35.36
CA ALA A 426 7.73 95.79 35.17
C ALA A 426 8.93 95.43 34.28
N TYR A 427 9.54 94.27 34.50
CA TYR A 427 10.64 93.76 33.70
C TYR A 427 10.22 93.53 32.23
N GLY A 428 9.05 92.92 32.01
CA GLY A 428 8.48 92.75 30.67
C GLY A 428 8.18 94.09 29.97
N ALA A 429 7.63 95.06 30.69
CA ALA A 429 7.36 96.39 30.14
C ALA A 429 8.64 97.14 29.76
N LEU A 430 9.71 97.04 30.56
CA LEU A 430 11.01 97.63 30.23
C LEU A 430 11.65 96.96 29.01
N LEU A 431 11.58 95.64 28.86
CA LEU A 431 12.08 94.95 27.65
C LEU A 431 11.30 95.35 26.38
N GLN A 432 10.01 95.64 26.50
CA GLN A 432 9.19 96.16 25.40
C GLN A 432 9.58 97.61 25.05
N ARG A 433 9.89 98.46 26.04
CA ARG A 433 10.39 99.82 25.77
C ARG A 433 11.78 99.80 25.14
N ILE A 434 12.69 98.96 25.64
CA ILE A 434 14.02 98.74 25.04
C ILE A 434 13.89 98.25 23.60
N THR A 435 12.94 97.35 23.33
CA THR A 435 12.61 96.92 21.95
C THR A 435 12.20 98.11 21.08
N ALA A 436 11.25 98.92 21.55
CA ALA A 436 10.77 100.08 20.81
C ALA A 436 11.87 101.13 20.60
N ALA A 437 12.72 101.37 21.61
CA ALA A 437 13.87 102.28 21.54
C ALA A 437 14.93 101.77 20.55
N ALA A 438 15.25 100.47 20.56
CA ALA A 438 16.17 99.85 19.59
C ALA A 438 15.63 99.92 18.15
N GLU A 439 14.32 99.73 17.94
CA GLU A 439 13.69 99.91 16.62
C GLU A 439 13.71 101.37 16.16
N GLN A 440 13.59 102.34 17.08
CA GLN A 440 13.70 103.76 16.76
C GLN A 440 15.14 104.16 16.42
N LEU A 441 16.14 103.65 17.14
CA LEU A 441 17.57 103.83 16.84
C LEU A 441 17.95 103.18 15.50
N ALA A 442 17.44 101.97 15.21
CA ALA A 442 17.66 101.28 13.94
C ALA A 442 17.15 102.06 12.72
N ARG A 443 16.11 102.91 12.89
CA ARG A 443 15.57 103.76 11.82
C ARG A 443 16.39 105.03 11.57
N ARG A 444 17.36 105.39 12.43
CA ARG A 444 18.15 106.64 12.37
C ARG A 444 19.55 106.50 11.74
N VAL A 445 20.05 105.29 11.52
CA VAL A 445 21.32 104.88 10.85
C VAL A 445 22.43 105.95 10.76
N ASP A 446 23.22 106.07 11.83
CA ASP A 446 24.62 106.52 11.85
C ASP A 446 25.51 105.42 12.50
N GLY A 447 26.82 105.41 12.20
CA GLY A 447 27.70 104.24 12.38
C GLY A 447 27.83 103.66 13.81
N ALA A 448 27.74 104.47 14.87
CA ALA A 448 27.85 103.99 16.26
C ALA A 448 26.54 103.36 16.78
N ASP A 449 25.39 103.87 16.33
CA ASP A 449 24.07 103.33 16.68
C ASP A 449 23.86 101.94 16.07
N THR A 450 24.54 101.63 14.97
CA THR A 450 24.45 100.32 14.30
C THR A 450 25.02 99.20 15.18
N GLU A 451 26.11 99.46 15.90
CA GLU A 451 26.71 98.46 16.81
C GLU A 451 25.86 98.28 18.06
N VAL A 452 25.33 99.36 18.64
CA VAL A 452 24.40 99.33 19.77
C VAL A 452 23.11 98.58 19.42
N VAL A 453 22.53 98.86 18.26
CA VAL A 453 21.34 98.18 17.76
C VAL A 453 21.63 96.69 17.56
N ALA A 454 22.78 96.31 17.01
CA ALA A 454 23.16 94.91 16.85
C ALA A 454 23.32 94.19 18.21
N LEU A 455 23.97 94.81 19.19
CA LEU A 455 24.14 94.25 20.54
C LEU A 455 22.80 94.06 21.25
N VAL A 456 21.95 95.09 21.27
CA VAL A 456 20.64 95.06 21.94
C VAL A 456 19.68 94.10 21.24
N THR A 457 19.65 94.10 19.90
CA THR A 457 18.80 93.17 19.12
C THR A 457 19.26 91.72 19.29
N GLY A 458 20.58 91.47 19.34
CA GLY A 458 21.14 90.15 19.64
C GLY A 458 20.72 89.66 21.02
N MET A 459 20.90 90.49 22.05
CA MET A 459 20.46 90.18 23.41
C MET A 459 18.96 89.91 23.50
N LEU A 460 18.12 90.75 22.88
CA LEU A 460 16.66 90.55 22.85
C LEU A 460 16.27 89.26 22.09
N GLY A 461 16.97 88.91 21.01
CA GLY A 461 16.72 87.71 20.21
C GLY A 461 17.03 86.42 20.96
N GLU A 462 18.07 86.43 21.79
CA GLU A 462 18.45 85.31 22.66
C GLU A 462 17.76 85.34 24.03
N HIS A 463 16.98 86.39 24.32
CA HIS A 463 16.39 86.62 25.63
C HIS A 463 15.26 85.60 25.94
N PRO A 464 15.38 84.81 27.02
CA PRO A 464 14.43 83.71 27.32
C PRO A 464 12.99 84.17 27.58
N TRP A 465 12.78 85.46 27.89
CA TRP A 465 11.46 86.06 28.12
C TRP A 465 10.73 86.56 26.87
N ARG A 466 11.34 86.46 25.67
CA ARG A 466 10.71 86.86 24.39
C ARG A 466 10.09 85.70 23.61
N ARG A 467 10.30 84.44 24.04
CA ARG A 467 9.83 83.19 23.38
C ARG A 467 8.68 82.48 24.10
N ARG A 468 7.83 83.20 24.83
CA ARG A 468 6.58 82.65 25.37
C ARG A 468 5.42 83.59 25.16
#